data_AF-A0A529VKV9-F1
#
_entry.id   AF-A0A529VKV9-F1
#
_cell.length_a   1.000
_cell.length_b   1.000
_cell.length_c   1.000
_cell.angle_alpha   90.00
_cell.angle_beta   90.00
_cell.angle_gamma   90.00
#
_symmetry.space_group_name_H-M   'P 1'
#
loop_
_entity.id
_entity.type
_entity.pdbx_description
1 polymer ?
#
loop_
_entity_poly.entity_id
_entity_poly.type
_entity_poly.pdbx_seq_one_letter_code
_entity_poly.pdbx_strand_id
1 'polypeptide(L)'
;MLWIPGGEFLMGSNSHYPEEAPAHRVVVGGFWMDRTTVTNAEFRRFVEATGYVTLAERPANAADYPGASVDSLAPASALFVRPPRGIDRSNHYNWWAYVRGANWRHPRGPASGLKGLEGHPVVHIAYEDAEAYANWAGKAL
;
A
#
# COMPACT_ATOMS: atom_id res chain seq x y z
N MET A 1 -3.40 15.54 -12.03
CA MET A 1 -4.77 14.99 -12.03
C MET A 1 -5.46 15.22 -13.36
N LEU A 2 -6.48 14.43 -13.68
CA LEU A 2 -7.44 14.65 -14.76
C LEU A 2 -8.84 14.80 -14.18
N TRP A 3 -9.67 15.63 -14.81
CA TRP A 3 -11.07 15.75 -14.47
C TRP A 3 -11.82 14.55 -15.03
N ILE A 4 -12.52 13.84 -14.13
CA ILE A 4 -13.43 12.77 -14.47
C ILE A 4 -14.84 13.37 -14.38
N PRO A 5 -15.59 13.45 -15.50
CA PRO A 5 -16.96 13.94 -15.44
C PRO A 5 -17.81 13.00 -14.60
N GLY A 6 -18.72 13.58 -13.83
CA GLY A 6 -19.69 12.81 -13.06
C GLY A 6 -20.63 12.04 -13.98
N GLY A 7 -21.24 10.99 -13.45
CA GLY A 7 -22.12 10.13 -14.23
C GLY A 7 -22.64 8.94 -13.43
N GLU A 8 -23.46 8.15 -14.11
CA GLU A 8 -23.92 6.85 -13.64
C GLU A 8 -23.12 5.75 -14.35
N PHE A 9 -22.70 4.73 -13.61
CA PHE A 9 -22.09 3.53 -14.18
C PHE A 9 -22.51 2.28 -13.40
N LEU A 10 -22.21 1.11 -13.96
CA LEU A 10 -22.41 -0.18 -13.30
C LEU A 10 -21.15 -0.58 -12.54
N MET A 11 -21.20 -0.59 -11.22
CA MET A 11 -20.10 -0.99 -10.34
C MET A 11 -20.24 -2.48 -9.95
N GLY A 12 -19.12 -3.21 -9.92
CA GLY A 12 -19.08 -4.64 -9.58
C GLY A 12 -19.25 -5.58 -10.79
N SER A 13 -19.29 -6.89 -10.54
CA SER A 13 -19.42 -7.94 -11.56
C SER A 13 -20.31 -9.10 -11.07
N ASN A 14 -21.21 -9.59 -11.94
CA ASN A 14 -22.02 -10.79 -11.67
C ASN A 14 -21.41 -12.07 -12.26
N SER A 15 -20.26 -11.98 -12.93
CA SER A 15 -19.67 -13.09 -13.71
C SER A 15 -18.30 -13.55 -13.20
N HIS A 16 -17.81 -12.97 -12.11
CA HIS A 16 -16.51 -13.28 -11.52
C HIS A 16 -16.66 -13.74 -10.06
N TYR A 17 -15.93 -13.14 -9.14
CA TYR A 17 -15.91 -13.54 -7.75
C TYR A 17 -17.21 -13.14 -7.04
N PRO A 18 -17.74 -13.96 -6.11
CA PRO A 18 -18.96 -13.63 -5.38
C PRO A 18 -18.91 -12.29 -4.64
N GLU A 19 -17.74 -11.89 -4.13
CA GLU A 19 -17.51 -10.62 -3.44
C GLU A 19 -17.53 -9.38 -4.36
N GLU A 20 -17.43 -9.57 -5.68
CA GLU A 20 -17.60 -8.49 -6.66
C GLU A 20 -19.07 -8.26 -7.04
N ALA A 21 -19.97 -9.18 -6.66
CA ALA A 21 -21.39 -9.13 -6.93
C ALA A 21 -22.19 -8.50 -5.76
N PRO A 22 -23.38 -7.94 -6.02
CA PRO A 22 -24.01 -7.78 -7.32
C PRO A 22 -23.51 -6.54 -8.06
N ALA A 23 -23.48 -6.61 -9.39
CA ALA A 23 -23.34 -5.44 -10.22
C ALA A 23 -24.55 -4.51 -10.02
N HIS A 24 -24.31 -3.24 -9.67
CA HIS A 24 -25.35 -2.26 -9.34
C HIS A 24 -25.01 -0.87 -9.85
N ARG A 25 -26.03 -0.02 -10.04
CA ARG A 25 -25.85 1.35 -10.54
C ARG A 25 -25.33 2.26 -9.43
N VAL A 26 -24.28 3.01 -9.74
CA VAL A 26 -23.69 4.02 -8.85
C VAL A 26 -23.62 5.35 -9.59
N VAL A 27 -24.05 6.41 -8.93
CA VAL A 27 -23.90 7.79 -9.41
C VAL A 27 -22.79 8.46 -8.61
N VAL A 28 -21.79 8.99 -9.31
CA VAL A 28 -20.71 9.78 -8.71
C VAL A 28 -20.69 11.19 -9.29
N GLY A 29 -20.42 12.17 -8.41
CA GLY A 29 -20.13 13.53 -8.85
C GLY A 29 -18.85 13.60 -9.69
N GLY A 30 -18.65 14.68 -10.44
CA GLY A 30 -17.40 14.91 -11.13
C GLY A 30 -16.27 15.20 -10.14
N PHE A 31 -15.08 14.68 -10.41
CA PHE A 31 -13.94 14.79 -9.49
C PHE A 31 -12.61 14.74 -10.22
N TRP A 32 -11.54 15.12 -9.52
CA TRP A 32 -10.18 15.03 -10.05
C TRP A 32 -9.51 13.75 -9.55
N MET A 33 -8.83 13.03 -10.45
CA MET A 33 -8.06 11.82 -10.11
C MET A 33 -6.62 11.94 -10.61
N ASP A 34 -5.64 11.47 -9.84
CA ASP A 34 -4.26 11.38 -10.31
C ASP A 34 -4.12 10.46 -11.53
N ARG A 35 -3.22 10.81 -12.45
CA ARG A 35 -2.99 10.06 -13.70
C ARG A 35 -2.18 8.78 -13.49
N THR A 36 -1.43 8.75 -12.41
CA THR A 36 -0.50 7.69 -12.02
C THR A 36 -0.69 7.45 -10.54
N THR A 37 -0.26 6.29 -10.07
CA THR A 37 -0.01 6.07 -8.64
C THR A 37 1.00 7.10 -8.13
N VAL A 38 0.93 7.42 -6.84
CA VAL A 38 1.95 8.23 -6.16
C VAL A 38 3.32 7.56 -6.30
N THR A 39 4.30 8.32 -6.74
CA THR A 39 5.66 7.83 -6.97
C THR A 39 6.54 7.94 -5.73
N ASN A 40 7.63 7.18 -5.69
CA ASN A 40 8.66 7.30 -4.65
C ASN A 40 9.20 8.73 -4.53
N ALA A 41 9.38 9.43 -5.66
CA ALA A 41 9.84 10.81 -5.65
C ALA A 41 8.82 11.77 -5.00
N GLU A 42 7.54 11.60 -5.29
CA GLU A 42 6.47 12.43 -4.72
C GLU A 42 6.29 12.17 -3.23
N PHE A 43 6.25 10.90 -2.83
CA PHE A 43 6.13 10.51 -1.43
C PHE A 43 7.35 10.96 -0.61
N ARG A 44 8.56 10.94 -1.20
CA ARG A 44 9.74 11.51 -0.56
C ARG A 44 9.59 13.00 -0.25
N ARG A 45 9.02 13.81 -1.15
CA ARG A 45 8.77 15.24 -0.87
C ARG A 45 7.84 15.43 0.32
N PHE A 46 6.79 14.60 0.41
CA PHE A 46 5.88 14.60 1.55
C PHE A 46 6.63 14.32 2.85
N VAL A 47 7.43 13.25 2.89
CA VAL A 47 8.19 12.88 4.08
C VAL A 47 9.23 13.94 4.44
N GLU A 48 9.94 14.52 3.47
CA GLU A 48 10.91 15.59 3.70
C GLU A 48 10.25 16.87 4.24
N ALA A 49 9.04 17.20 3.78
CA ALA A 49 8.31 18.39 4.22
C ALA A 49 7.68 18.25 5.62
N THR A 50 7.32 17.03 6.02
CA THR A 50 6.51 16.79 7.24
C THR A 50 7.24 16.01 8.33
N GLY A 51 8.33 15.34 8.00
CA GLY A 51 8.97 14.36 8.89
C GLY A 51 8.14 13.09 9.11
N TYR A 52 7.17 12.81 8.24
CA TYR A 52 6.27 11.66 8.40
C TYR A 52 7.02 10.33 8.43
N VAL A 53 6.64 9.47 9.37
CA VAL A 53 7.17 8.10 9.56
C VAL A 53 6.05 7.14 9.22
N THR A 54 6.21 6.23 8.25
CA THR A 54 5.10 5.35 7.83
C THR A 54 4.77 4.28 8.85
N LEU A 55 3.60 3.62 8.73
CA LEU A 55 3.24 2.50 9.60
C LEU A 55 4.31 1.40 9.59
N ALA A 56 4.88 1.08 8.42
CA ALA A 56 5.95 0.09 8.26
C ALA A 56 7.29 0.49 8.94
N GLU A 57 7.46 1.78 9.24
CA GLU A 57 8.63 2.31 9.96
C GLU A 57 8.42 2.38 11.48
N ARG A 58 7.22 2.03 11.98
CA ARG A 58 6.86 2.04 13.40
C ARG A 58 6.76 0.60 13.94
N PRO A 59 7.03 0.38 15.24
CA PRO A 59 6.69 -0.90 15.87
C PRO A 59 5.18 -1.14 15.84
N ALA A 60 4.77 -2.39 15.63
CA ALA A 60 3.37 -2.78 15.76
C ALA A 60 2.93 -2.66 17.23
N ASN A 61 1.67 -2.30 17.43
CA ASN A 61 1.09 -2.19 18.76
C ASN A 61 0.90 -3.60 19.37
N ALA A 62 1.58 -3.89 20.47
CA ALA A 62 1.54 -5.19 21.13
C ALA A 62 0.12 -5.59 21.59
N ALA A 63 -0.75 -4.61 21.89
CA ALA A 63 -2.12 -4.88 22.30
C ALA A 63 -2.96 -5.53 21.19
N ASP A 64 -2.65 -5.24 19.93
CA ASP A 64 -3.35 -5.80 18.77
C ASP A 64 -2.88 -7.23 18.46
N TYR A 65 -1.72 -7.63 19.02
CA TYR A 65 -1.12 -8.95 18.79
C TYR A 65 -0.71 -9.64 20.10
N PRO A 66 -1.66 -10.08 20.94
CA PRO A 66 -1.35 -10.80 22.18
C PRO A 66 -0.51 -12.04 21.92
N GLY A 67 0.64 -12.15 22.61
CA GLY A 67 1.56 -13.28 22.47
C GLY A 67 2.59 -13.15 21.34
N ALA A 68 2.58 -12.06 20.57
CA ALA A 68 3.64 -11.79 19.60
C ALA A 68 4.99 -11.56 20.29
N SER A 69 6.06 -12.08 19.68
CA SER A 69 7.42 -11.80 20.13
C SER A 69 7.79 -10.35 19.85
N VAL A 70 8.75 -9.79 20.60
CA VAL A 70 9.27 -8.43 20.35
C VAL A 70 9.81 -8.30 18.92
N ASP A 71 10.43 -9.34 18.38
CA ASP A 71 10.93 -9.32 17.00
C ASP A 71 9.81 -9.28 15.97
N SER A 72 8.67 -9.90 16.25
CA SER A 72 7.46 -9.86 15.40
C SER A 72 6.76 -8.50 15.43
N LEU A 73 7.07 -7.65 16.42
CA LEU A 73 6.51 -6.30 16.54
C LEU A 73 7.45 -5.20 16.04
N ALA A 74 8.66 -5.56 15.60
CA ALA A 74 9.61 -4.59 15.09
C ALA A 74 9.11 -3.92 13.79
N PRO A 75 9.57 -2.70 13.47
CA PRO A 75 9.28 -2.05 12.19
C PRO A 75 9.60 -2.97 11.01
N ALA A 76 8.57 -3.31 10.25
CA ALA A 76 8.63 -4.33 9.23
C ALA A 76 7.44 -4.19 8.26
N SER A 77 7.58 -4.83 7.11
CA SER A 77 6.51 -4.97 6.13
C SER A 77 6.56 -6.33 5.45
N ALA A 78 5.46 -6.71 4.81
CA ALA A 78 5.39 -7.93 4.02
C ALA A 78 6.17 -7.73 2.71
N LEU A 79 7.17 -8.57 2.50
CA LEU A 79 7.95 -8.64 1.27
C LEU A 79 7.55 -9.87 0.47
N PHE A 80 7.32 -9.69 -0.83
CA PHE A 80 7.08 -10.82 -1.72
C PHE A 80 8.37 -11.63 -1.86
N VAL A 81 8.32 -12.90 -1.48
CA VAL A 81 9.42 -13.84 -1.57
C VAL A 81 8.94 -15.07 -2.32
N ARG A 82 9.63 -15.40 -3.41
CA ARG A 82 9.31 -16.61 -4.18
C ARG A 82 9.56 -17.85 -3.30
N PRO A 83 8.56 -18.73 -3.08
CA PRO A 83 8.76 -19.97 -2.36
C PRO A 83 9.80 -20.86 -3.07
N PRO A 84 10.64 -21.58 -2.32
CA PRO A 84 11.48 -22.64 -2.85
C PRO A 84 10.66 -23.71 -3.59
N ARG A 85 11.34 -24.52 -4.42
CA ARG A 85 10.70 -25.68 -5.04
C ARG A 85 10.22 -26.65 -3.95
N GLY A 86 9.08 -27.30 -4.17
CA GLY A 86 8.53 -28.30 -3.26
C GLY A 86 7.65 -27.75 -2.13
N ILE A 87 7.54 -26.42 -2.01
CA ILE A 87 6.57 -25.78 -1.12
C ILE A 87 5.22 -25.64 -1.81
N ASP A 88 4.13 -25.83 -1.07
CA ASP A 88 2.78 -25.59 -1.57
C ASP A 88 2.63 -24.13 -2.03
N ARG A 89 2.34 -23.97 -3.32
CA ARG A 89 2.20 -22.66 -3.99
C ARG A 89 0.78 -22.12 -3.92
N SER A 90 -0.19 -22.91 -3.48
CA SER A 90 -1.58 -22.48 -3.29
C SER A 90 -1.78 -21.73 -1.97
N ASN A 91 -0.97 -22.01 -0.96
CA ASN A 91 -0.94 -21.23 0.27
C ASN A 91 -0.24 -19.87 0.05
N HIS A 92 -1.03 -18.79 0.07
CA HIS A 92 -0.54 -17.43 -0.15
C HIS A 92 0.46 -16.95 0.91
N TYR A 93 0.42 -17.48 2.14
CA TYR A 93 1.40 -17.15 3.18
C TYR A 93 2.82 -17.56 2.82
N ASN A 94 3.00 -18.55 1.94
CA ASN A 94 4.34 -18.99 1.51
C ASN A 94 5.02 -17.99 0.56
N TRP A 95 4.27 -17.04 -0.01
CA TRP A 95 4.76 -16.04 -0.95
C TRP A 95 5.18 -14.72 -0.31
N TRP A 96 4.98 -14.60 1.00
CA TRP A 96 5.22 -13.35 1.74
C TRP A 96 6.02 -13.63 3.00
N ALA A 97 7.04 -12.81 3.23
CA ALA A 97 7.81 -12.81 4.47
C ALA A 97 7.63 -11.47 5.18
N TYR A 98 7.42 -11.51 6.49
CA TYR A 98 7.45 -10.30 7.30
C TYR A 98 8.90 -9.94 7.60
N VAL A 99 9.41 -8.87 6.97
CA VAL A 99 10.83 -8.54 6.96
C VAL A 99 11.09 -7.24 7.73
N ARG A 100 11.89 -7.34 8.78
CA ARG A 100 12.36 -6.20 9.58
C ARG A 100 13.08 -5.18 8.70
N GLY A 101 12.71 -3.92 8.83
CA GLY A 101 13.27 -2.80 8.06
C GLY A 101 12.85 -2.76 6.59
N ALA A 102 11.94 -3.63 6.14
CA ALA A 102 11.28 -3.43 4.85
C ALA A 102 10.25 -2.31 4.98
N ASN A 103 10.39 -1.26 4.17
CA ASN A 103 9.52 -0.10 4.14
C ASN A 103 9.63 0.60 2.77
N TRP A 104 8.98 1.75 2.61
CA TRP A 104 8.97 2.46 1.33
C TRP A 104 10.36 2.90 0.84
N ARG A 105 11.32 3.19 1.74
CA ARG A 105 12.72 3.50 1.39
C ARG A 105 13.54 2.27 1.03
N HIS A 106 13.13 1.12 1.57
CA HIS A 106 13.80 -0.17 1.46
C HIS A 106 12.83 -1.24 0.93
N PRO A 107 12.28 -1.09 -0.30
CA PRO A 107 11.14 -1.88 -0.76
C PRO A 107 11.45 -3.34 -1.09
N ARG A 108 12.72 -3.74 -1.03
CA ARG A 108 13.17 -5.14 -1.20
C ARG A 108 13.88 -5.67 0.05
N GLY A 109 13.62 -5.07 1.20
CA GLY A 109 14.27 -5.40 2.48
C GLY A 109 15.37 -4.39 2.85
N PRO A 110 15.94 -4.50 4.07
CA PRO A 110 16.71 -3.43 4.73
C PRO A 110 17.99 -3.00 4.00
N ALA A 111 18.59 -3.88 3.19
CA ALA A 111 19.78 -3.56 2.39
C ALA A 111 19.45 -2.92 1.03
N SER A 112 18.17 -2.79 0.67
CA SER A 112 17.73 -2.20 -0.59
C SER A 112 17.62 -0.67 -0.52
N GLY A 113 17.25 -0.04 -1.62
CA GLY A 113 17.07 1.41 -1.68
C GLY A 113 16.25 1.83 -2.90
N LEU A 114 16.08 3.13 -3.08
CA LEU A 114 15.22 3.72 -4.13
C LEU A 114 15.96 4.16 -5.40
N LYS A 115 17.28 3.96 -5.49
CA LYS A 115 18.07 4.40 -6.65
C LYS A 115 17.54 3.76 -7.94
N GLY A 116 17.10 4.60 -8.89
CA GLY A 116 16.52 4.17 -10.16
C GLY A 116 15.05 3.75 -10.08
N LEU A 117 14.39 3.95 -8.93
CA LEU A 117 12.98 3.65 -8.69
C LEU A 117 12.17 4.92 -8.38
N GLU A 118 12.71 6.10 -8.62
CA GLU A 118 12.12 7.38 -8.22
C GLU A 118 10.73 7.59 -8.86
N GLY A 119 10.56 7.16 -10.11
CA GLY A 119 9.28 7.20 -10.84
C GLY A 119 8.38 5.98 -10.64
N HIS A 120 8.80 4.98 -9.86
CA HIS A 120 7.96 3.82 -9.54
C HIS A 120 6.92 4.18 -8.47
N PRO A 121 5.79 3.45 -8.42
CA PRO A 121 4.84 3.58 -7.32
C PRO A 121 5.53 3.39 -5.97
N VAL A 122 5.19 4.24 -5.00
CA VAL A 122 5.58 4.02 -3.61
C VAL A 122 4.84 2.79 -3.07
N VAL A 123 5.55 1.95 -2.30
CA VAL A 123 5.03 0.69 -1.74
C VAL A 123 5.31 0.62 -0.23
N HIS A 124 4.76 -0.38 0.45
CA HIS A 124 4.78 -0.48 1.92
C HIS A 124 4.10 0.72 2.61
N ILE A 125 3.02 1.19 1.99
CA ILE A 125 2.18 2.31 2.44
C ILE A 125 0.87 1.71 2.94
N ALA A 126 0.54 1.96 4.21
CA ALA A 126 -0.75 1.61 4.80
C ALA A 126 -1.81 2.65 4.43
N TYR A 127 -3.07 2.35 4.76
CA TYR A 127 -4.19 3.28 4.54
C TYR A 127 -3.92 4.65 5.18
N GLU A 128 -3.48 4.69 6.43
CA GLU A 128 -3.18 5.95 7.15
C GLU A 128 -2.03 6.74 6.51
N ASP A 129 -1.05 6.05 5.91
CA ASP A 129 0.08 6.69 5.22
C ASP A 129 -0.38 7.36 3.92
N ALA A 130 -1.28 6.68 3.19
CA ALA A 130 -1.87 7.19 1.96
C ALA A 130 -2.80 8.39 2.24
N GLU A 131 -3.62 8.30 3.30
CA GLU A 131 -4.51 9.39 3.72
C GLU A 131 -3.71 10.62 4.17
N ALA A 132 -2.65 10.43 4.98
CA ALA A 132 -1.76 11.51 5.40
C ALA A 132 -1.10 12.21 4.20
N TYR A 133 -0.61 11.44 3.22
CA TYR A 133 -0.06 11.98 1.98
C TYR A 133 -1.11 12.77 1.19
N ALA A 134 -2.32 12.22 1.01
CA ALA A 134 -3.39 12.86 0.25
C ALA A 134 -3.76 14.21 0.88
N ASN A 135 -3.96 14.24 2.20
CA ASN A 135 -4.26 15.45 2.95
C ASN A 135 -3.16 16.52 2.80
N TRP A 136 -1.88 16.13 2.94
CA TRP A 136 -0.76 17.04 2.73
C TRP A 136 -0.72 17.59 1.29
N ALA A 137 -1.03 16.77 0.30
CA ALA A 137 -1.08 17.16 -1.09
C ALA A 137 -2.30 18.02 -1.47
N GLY A 138 -3.20 18.31 -0.52
CA GLY A 138 -4.47 19.01 -0.79
C GLY A 138 -5.46 18.16 -1.59
N LYS A 139 -5.46 16.85 -1.36
CA LYS A 139 -6.27 15.82 -2.03
C LYS A 139 -7.05 14.99 -0.99
N ALA A 140 -7.78 13.99 -1.45
CA ALA A 140 -8.45 12.98 -0.64
C ALA A 140 -8.29 11.59 -1.29
N LEU A 141 -8.55 10.54 -0.51
CA LEU A 141 -8.72 9.16 -0.99
C LEU A 141 -10.19 8.82 -1.26
#